data_AF-A0A7S3LF02-F1
#
_entry.id   AF-A0A7S3LF02-F1
#
_cell.length_a   1.000
_cell.length_b   1.000
_cell.length_c   1.000
_cell.angle_alpha   90.00
_cell.angle_beta   90.00
_cell.angle_gamma   90.00
#
_symmetry.space_group_name_H-M   'P 1'
#
loop_
_entity.id
_entity.type
_entity.pdbx_description
1 polymer ?
#
loop_
_entity_poly.entity_id
_entity_poly.type
_entity_poly.pdbx_seq_one_letter_code
_entity_poly.pdbx_strand_id
1 'polypeptide(L)'
;TRLGGGGEKDDEEHDQLPPTTKIAAQLLPVMEAHLQVYCNLFQRNNDDKSTLESTATSSLRPYLEYRLSKDPARPMLQSLYGKEWTEEILEQVLFPMELLFGKRDDA
;
A
#
# COMPACT_ATOMS: atom_id res chain seq x y z
N THR A 1 43.07 -27.94 27.42
CA THR A 1 43.07 -27.52 26.00
C THR A 1 41.67 -27.10 25.61
N ARG A 2 41.58 -25.97 24.91
CA ARG A 2 40.42 -25.13 24.61
C ARG A 2 39.33 -25.84 23.77
N LEU A 3 38.07 -25.73 24.17
CA LEU A 3 36.85 -25.86 23.34
C LEU A 3 35.93 -24.75 23.89
N GLY A 4 35.61 -23.67 23.19
CA GLY A 4 35.12 -23.57 21.83
C GLY A 4 33.84 -22.73 21.92
N GLY A 5 33.99 -21.45 22.28
CA GLY A 5 32.90 -20.48 22.34
C GLY A 5 32.57 -20.02 20.91
N GLY A 6 31.45 -20.48 20.39
CA GLY A 6 30.89 -20.08 19.11
C GLY A 6 29.39 -19.87 19.28
N GLY A 7 29.01 -18.67 19.71
CA GLY A 7 27.60 -18.31 19.87
C GLY A 7 27.35 -16.81 20.11
N GLU A 8 28.35 -15.94 19.95
CA GLU A 8 28.28 -14.54 20.42
C GLU A 8 28.78 -13.53 19.37
N LYS A 9 28.77 -13.89 18.08
CA LYS A 9 29.30 -13.00 17.02
C LYS A 9 28.27 -12.51 16.01
N ASP A 10 27.08 -13.08 15.97
CA ASP A 10 26.09 -12.73 14.94
C ASP A 10 25.19 -11.55 15.37
N ASP A 11 25.08 -11.28 16.67
CA ASP A 11 24.20 -10.23 17.19
C ASP A 11 24.85 -8.82 17.20
N GLU A 12 26.19 -8.71 17.20
CA GLU A 12 26.89 -7.41 17.27
C GLU A 12 27.04 -6.72 15.90
N GLU A 13 27.01 -7.46 14.79
CA GLU A 13 27.24 -6.88 13.45
C GLU A 13 26.00 -6.16 12.90
N HIS A 14 24.80 -6.56 13.36
CA HIS A 14 23.53 -6.00 12.91
C HIS A 14 23.21 -4.61 13.49
N ASP A 15 23.85 -4.18 14.59
CA ASP A 15 23.53 -2.89 15.20
C ASP A 15 24.20 -1.68 14.52
N GLN A 16 25.13 -1.91 13.59
CA GLN A 16 25.87 -0.82 12.92
C GLN A 16 25.27 -0.32 11.60
N LEU A 17 24.21 -0.97 11.09
CA LEU A 17 23.60 -0.54 9.83
C LEU A 17 22.81 0.77 9.99
N PRO A 18 22.80 1.66 8.97
CA PRO A 18 21.96 2.85 8.99
C PRO A 18 20.48 2.48 9.26
N PRO A 19 19.72 3.30 10.01
CA PRO A 19 18.32 3.00 10.34
C PRO A 19 17.45 2.67 9.13
N THR A 20 17.68 3.33 8.00
CA THR A 20 16.97 3.07 6.74
C THR A 20 17.24 1.67 6.20
N THR A 21 18.46 1.16 6.37
CA THR A 21 18.85 -0.19 5.92
C THR A 21 18.21 -1.24 6.82
N LYS A 22 18.18 -1.01 8.14
CA LYS A 22 17.48 -1.88 9.09
C LYS A 22 15.98 -1.95 8.78
N ILE A 23 15.34 -0.81 8.53
CA ILE A 23 13.92 -0.75 8.14
C ILE A 23 13.69 -1.49 6.82
N ALA A 24 14.51 -1.24 5.79
CA ALA A 24 14.34 -1.90 4.49
C ALA A 24 14.50 -3.41 4.60
N ALA A 25 15.50 -3.90 5.34
CA ALA A 25 15.74 -5.32 5.55
C ALA A 25 14.59 -6.04 6.26
N GLN A 26 13.86 -5.34 7.14
CA GLN A 26 12.68 -5.88 7.83
C GLN A 26 11.41 -5.74 7.00
N LEU A 27 11.23 -4.60 6.32
CA LEU A 27 10.00 -4.26 5.60
C LEU A 27 9.86 -5.06 4.31
N LEU A 28 10.95 -5.26 3.56
CA LEU A 28 10.90 -5.91 2.26
C LEU A 28 10.36 -7.36 2.33
N PRO A 29 10.88 -8.25 3.19
CA PRO A 29 10.33 -9.61 3.31
C PRO A 29 8.86 -9.63 3.75
N VAL A 30 8.46 -8.69 4.62
CA VAL A 30 7.07 -8.58 5.09
C VAL A 30 6.15 -8.10 3.98
N MET A 31 6.59 -7.15 3.16
CA MET A 31 5.85 -6.67 1.99
C MET A 31 5.66 -7.80 0.96
N GLU A 32 6.70 -8.59 0.70
CA GLU A 32 6.63 -9.77 -0.17
C GLU A 32 5.64 -10.81 0.37
N ALA A 33 5.72 -11.13 1.67
CA ALA A 33 4.79 -12.06 2.31
C ALA A 33 3.34 -11.57 2.25
N HIS A 34 3.10 -10.27 2.48
CA HIS A 34 1.77 -9.67 2.37
C HIS A 34 1.23 -9.75 0.94
N LEU A 35 2.06 -9.44 -0.07
CA LEU A 35 1.68 -9.55 -1.48
C LEU A 35 1.36 -11.00 -1.85
N GLN A 36 2.15 -11.97 -1.38
CA GLN A 36 1.88 -13.39 -1.60
C GLN A 36 0.51 -13.80 -1.04
N VAL A 37 0.17 -13.35 0.18
CA VAL A 37 -1.15 -13.61 0.78
C VAL A 37 -2.26 -13.01 -0.09
N TYR A 38 -2.11 -11.76 -0.55
CA TYR A 38 -3.09 -11.12 -1.43
C TYR A 38 -3.30 -11.91 -2.73
N CYS A 39 -2.22 -12.30 -3.41
CA CYS A 39 -2.29 -13.10 -4.63
C CYS A 39 -2.98 -14.46 -4.39
N ASN A 40 -2.68 -15.12 -3.28
CA ASN A 40 -3.32 -16.38 -2.91
C ASN A 40 -4.83 -16.21 -2.65
N LEU A 41 -5.23 -15.12 -1.98
CA LEU A 41 -6.65 -14.81 -1.78
C LEU A 41 -7.37 -14.55 -3.10
N PHE A 42 -6.74 -13.80 -3.99
CA PHE A 42 -7.28 -13.52 -5.32
C PHE A 42 -7.49 -14.83 -6.11
N GLN A 43 -6.47 -15.68 -6.20
CA GLN A 43 -6.55 -16.96 -6.93
C GLN A 43 -7.65 -17.88 -6.41
N ARG A 44 -7.87 -17.91 -5.08
CA ARG A 44 -8.88 -18.77 -4.45
C ARG A 44 -10.32 -18.29 -4.63
N ASN A 45 -10.53 -16.99 -4.86
CA ASN A 45 -11.85 -16.37 -4.86
C ASN A 45 -12.25 -15.78 -6.22
N ASN A 46 -11.52 -16.10 -7.29
CA ASN A 46 -11.76 -15.53 -8.63
C ASN A 46 -12.97 -16.13 -9.36
N ASP A 47 -13.61 -17.15 -8.78
CA ASP A 47 -14.61 -17.97 -9.49
C ASP A 47 -16.04 -17.42 -9.43
N ASP A 48 -16.33 -16.42 -8.58
CA ASP A 48 -17.70 -15.87 -8.40
C ASP A 48 -17.79 -14.36 -8.66
N LYS A 49 -17.84 -14.00 -9.96
CA LYS A 49 -17.84 -12.61 -10.44
C LYS A 49 -19.06 -11.79 -10.01
N SER A 50 -20.23 -12.40 -9.86
CA SER A 50 -21.47 -11.65 -9.59
C SER A 50 -21.58 -11.18 -8.13
N THR A 51 -21.07 -11.97 -7.18
CA THR A 51 -20.98 -11.60 -5.75
C THR A 51 -19.90 -10.52 -5.53
N LEU A 52 -18.83 -10.56 -6.33
CA LEU A 52 -17.74 -9.58 -6.31
C LEU A 52 -18.18 -8.18 -6.77
N GLU A 53 -18.97 -8.07 -7.83
CA GLU A 53 -19.35 -6.75 -8.38
C GLU A 53 -20.20 -5.91 -7.42
N SER A 54 -21.18 -6.53 -6.75
CA SER A 54 -22.06 -5.83 -5.80
C SER A 54 -21.36 -5.45 -4.50
N THR A 55 -20.47 -6.32 -3.99
CA THR A 55 -19.72 -6.08 -2.75
C THR A 55 -18.52 -5.15 -2.97
N ALA A 56 -17.84 -5.27 -4.11
CA ALA A 56 -16.75 -4.36 -4.47
C ALA A 56 -17.29 -2.94 -4.64
N THR A 57 -18.43 -2.75 -5.30
CA THR A 57 -19.00 -1.41 -5.47
C THR A 57 -19.41 -0.77 -4.14
N SER A 58 -20.01 -1.54 -3.22
CA SER A 58 -20.49 -1.02 -1.93
C SER A 58 -19.36 -0.65 -0.95
N SER A 59 -18.21 -1.31 -1.03
CA SER A 59 -17.07 -1.09 -0.14
C SER A 59 -15.95 -0.25 -0.75
N LEU A 60 -15.70 -0.37 -2.06
CA LEU A 60 -14.65 0.36 -2.76
C LEU A 60 -14.97 1.85 -2.91
N ARG A 61 -16.22 2.21 -3.21
CA ARG A 61 -16.63 3.61 -3.39
C ARG A 61 -16.35 4.44 -2.11
N PRO A 62 -16.85 4.05 -0.91
CA PRO A 62 -16.54 4.77 0.32
C PRO A 62 -15.03 4.82 0.65
N TYR A 63 -14.30 3.74 0.36
CA TYR A 63 -12.84 3.70 0.57
C TYR A 63 -12.11 4.75 -0.27
N LEU A 64 -12.45 4.83 -1.57
CA LEU A 64 -11.82 5.77 -2.48
C LEU A 64 -12.23 7.22 -2.19
N GLU A 65 -13.48 7.49 -1.80
CA GLU A 65 -13.93 8.81 -1.34
C GLU A 65 -13.16 9.27 -0.08
N TYR A 66 -12.97 8.35 0.87
CA TYR A 66 -12.18 8.63 2.06
C TYR A 66 -10.73 8.95 1.69
N ARG A 67 -10.09 8.14 0.84
CA ARG A 67 -8.73 8.39 0.39
C ARG A 67 -8.61 9.72 -0.35
N LEU A 68 -9.51 9.99 -1.29
CA LEU A 68 -9.52 11.26 -2.01
C LEU A 68 -9.65 12.44 -1.04
N SER A 69 -10.56 12.39 -0.06
CA SER A 69 -10.76 13.51 0.87
C SER A 69 -9.71 13.64 1.98
N LYS A 70 -9.06 12.54 2.39
CA LYS A 70 -8.20 12.47 3.58
C LYS A 70 -6.76 11.99 3.31
N ASP A 71 -6.31 11.94 2.05
CA ASP A 71 -4.96 11.46 1.76
C ASP A 71 -3.87 12.27 2.50
N PRO A 72 -3.06 11.63 3.37
CA PRO A 72 -2.03 12.32 4.13
C PRO A 72 -0.86 12.82 3.27
N ALA A 73 -0.69 12.30 2.05
CA ALA A 73 0.34 12.77 1.12
C ALA A 73 -0.05 14.09 0.42
N ARG A 74 -1.32 14.51 0.50
CA ARG A 74 -1.82 15.72 -0.17
C ARG A 74 -0.98 16.98 0.13
N PRO A 75 -0.65 17.35 1.39
CA PRO A 75 0.16 18.54 1.65
C PRO A 75 1.58 18.44 1.08
N MET A 76 2.16 17.23 1.08
CA MET A 76 3.47 16.98 0.49
C MET A 76 3.44 17.16 -1.03
N LEU A 77 2.44 16.59 -1.71
CA LEU A 77 2.27 16.74 -3.16
C LEU A 77 2.00 18.20 -3.56
N GLN A 78 1.18 18.92 -2.80
CA GLN A 78 0.89 20.34 -3.04
C GLN A 78 2.16 21.20 -2.92
N SER A 79 3.02 20.90 -1.95
CA SER A 79 4.30 21.60 -1.77
C SER A 79 5.27 21.36 -2.94
N LEU A 80 5.30 20.13 -3.46
CA LEU A 80 6.24 19.74 -4.52
C LEU A 80 5.79 20.16 -5.92
N TYR A 81 4.47 20.08 -6.20
CA TYR A 81 3.93 20.14 -7.55
C TYR A 81 2.79 21.14 -7.74
N GLY A 82 2.39 21.84 -6.67
CA GLY A 82 1.27 22.77 -6.71
C GLY A 82 -0.08 22.09 -6.49
N LYS A 83 -1.10 22.93 -6.24
CA LYS A 83 -2.43 22.47 -5.85
C LYS A 83 -3.15 21.79 -7.01
N GLU A 84 -3.16 22.44 -8.17
CA GLU A 84 -3.89 21.99 -9.35
C GLU A 84 -3.43 20.60 -9.79
N TRP A 85 -2.11 20.41 -9.92
CA TRP A 85 -1.52 19.12 -10.26
C TRP A 85 -1.83 18.03 -9.22
N THR A 86 -1.84 18.40 -7.93
CA THR A 86 -2.14 17.46 -6.85
C THR A 86 -3.59 16.98 -6.89
N GLU A 87 -4.55 17.88 -7.16
CA GLU A 87 -5.95 17.45 -7.32
C GLU A 87 -6.09 16.54 -8.54
N GLU A 88 -5.44 16.90 -9.66
CA GLU A 88 -5.48 16.09 -10.88
C GLU A 88 -4.95 14.67 -10.67
N ILE A 89 -3.79 14.51 -10.02
CA ILE A 89 -3.22 13.17 -9.79
C ILE A 89 -4.06 12.34 -8.81
N LEU A 90 -4.66 12.98 -7.80
CA LEU A 90 -5.49 12.27 -6.83
C LEU A 90 -6.81 11.81 -7.46
N GLU A 91 -7.45 12.66 -8.26
CA GLU A 91 -8.75 12.39 -8.87
C GLU A 91 -8.67 11.50 -10.12
N GLN A 92 -7.64 11.64 -10.94
CA GLN A 92 -7.58 10.96 -12.24
C GLN A 92 -6.71 9.71 -12.25
N VAL A 93 -5.76 9.59 -11.32
CA VAL A 93 -4.78 8.50 -11.33
C VAL A 93 -4.86 7.64 -10.07
N LEU A 94 -4.73 8.23 -8.88
CA LEU A 94 -4.64 7.47 -7.64
C LEU A 94 -6.00 6.94 -7.17
N PHE A 95 -7.05 7.77 -7.27
CA PHE A 95 -8.40 7.42 -6.83
C PHE A 95 -9.45 7.76 -7.91
N PRO A 96 -9.42 7.06 -9.08
CA PRO A 96 -10.19 7.42 -10.26
C PRO A 96 -11.67 7.01 -10.16
N MET A 97 -12.44 7.75 -9.37
CA MET A 97 -13.85 7.48 -9.08
C MET A 97 -14.72 7.47 -10.34
N GLU A 98 -14.54 8.47 -11.22
CA GLU A 98 -15.34 8.61 -12.45
C GLU A 98 -15.06 7.47 -13.43
N LEU A 99 -13.81 6.99 -13.49
CA LEU A 99 -13.44 5.85 -14.33
C LEU A 99 -14.06 4.53 -13.84
N LEU A 100 -14.11 4.33 -12.52
CA LEU A 100 -14.56 3.09 -11.91
C LEU A 100 -16.08 3.00 -11.75
N PHE A 101 -16.75 4.14 -11.58
CA PHE A 101 -18.17 4.18 -11.23
C PHE A 101 -19.04 5.04 -12.15
N GLY A 102 -18.45 5.70 -13.15
CA GLY A 102 -19.13 6.68 -13.99
C GLY A 102 -19.23 8.06 -13.34
N LYS A 103 -19.73 9.05 -14.09
CA LYS A 103 -20.04 10.38 -13.56
C LYS A 103 -21.13 10.28 -12.49
N ARG A 104 -21.01 11.09 -11.44
CA ARG A 104 -22.13 11.35 -10.53
C ARG A 104 -23.19 12.12 -11.30
N ASP A 105 -24.45 11.72 -11.18
CA ASP A 105 -25.60 12.34 -11.88
C ASP A 105 -26.05 13.66 -11.25
N ASP A 106 -25.30 14.18 -10.28
CA ASP A 106 -25.69 15.34 -9.48
C ASP A 106 -24.79 16.53 -9.86
N ALA A 107 -25.23 17.24 -10.90
CA ALA A 107 -24.86 18.61 -11.25
C ALA A 107 -26.09 19.51 -11.16
#